data_AF-A0A485J8Q7-F1
#
_entry.id   AF-A0A485J8Q7-F1
#
_cell.length_a   1.000
_cell.length_b   1.000
_cell.length_c   1.000
_cell.angle_alpha   90.00
_cell.angle_beta   90.00
_cell.angle_gamma   90.00
#
_symmetry.space_group_name_H-M   'P 1'
#
loop_
_entity.id
_entity.type
_entity.pdbx_description
1 polymer ?
#
loop_
_entity_poly.entity_id
_entity_poly.type
_entity_poly.pdbx_seq_one_letter_code
_entity_poly.pdbx_strand_id
1 'polypeptide(L)'
;MLHSGSRGIGNAIGTYFIDLAQKEMQETLETLPSRDLAYFMEGTEYFDDYLKAVAWAQLFASLNRDAMMENVVTALQSVTQKTVRQPQTLAMEEINCHHNYVQKNSTLVKRST
;
A
#
# COMPACT_ATOMS: atom_id res chain seq x y z
N MET A 1 -16.68 9.19 3.92
CA MET A 1 -15.23 8.91 3.80
C MET A 1 -15.02 7.43 4.10
N LEU A 2 -14.36 6.70 3.20
CA LEU A 2 -14.04 5.28 3.39
C LEU A 2 -12.56 5.15 3.76
N HIS A 3 -12.27 4.56 4.91
CA HIS A 3 -10.89 4.37 5.38
C HIS A 3 -10.62 2.88 5.63
N SER A 4 -9.88 2.26 4.71
CA SER A 4 -9.45 0.86 4.85
C SER A 4 -8.18 0.58 4.05
N GLY A 5 -7.37 -0.35 4.57
CA GLY A 5 -6.13 -0.81 3.95
C GLY A 5 -6.19 -2.27 3.54
N SER A 6 -5.02 -2.91 3.52
CA SER A 6 -4.80 -4.30 3.11
C SER A 6 -5.14 -5.34 4.18
N ARG A 7 -5.79 -4.93 5.27
CA ARG A 7 -6.28 -5.80 6.35
C ARG A 7 -5.15 -6.68 6.94
N GLY A 8 -5.49 -7.87 7.44
CA GLY A 8 -4.52 -8.76 8.10
C GLY A 8 -3.40 -9.23 7.18
N ILE A 9 -3.63 -9.35 5.86
CA ILE A 9 -2.60 -9.81 4.94
C ILE A 9 -1.51 -8.76 4.73
N GLY A 10 -1.85 -7.47 4.72
CA GLY A 10 -0.87 -6.39 4.73
C GLY A 10 0.03 -6.42 5.96
N ASN A 11 -0.56 -6.67 7.14
CA ASN A 11 0.19 -6.82 8.37
C ASN A 11 1.13 -8.04 8.31
N ALA A 12 0.64 -9.19 7.84
CA ALA A 12 1.43 -10.40 7.71
C ALA A 12 2.63 -10.21 6.77
N ILE A 13 2.44 -9.55 5.62
CA ILE A 13 3.52 -9.18 4.69
C ILE A 13 4.53 -8.27 5.39
N GLY A 14 4.07 -7.21 6.06
CA GLY A 14 4.94 -6.28 6.78
C GLY A 14 5.79 -6.96 7.84
N THR A 15 5.16 -7.74 8.73
CA THR A 15 5.88 -8.50 9.78
C THR A 15 6.89 -9.46 9.18
N TYR A 16 6.50 -10.22 8.15
CA TYR A 16 7.40 -11.18 7.50
C TYR A 16 8.67 -10.51 6.95
N PHE A 17 8.54 -9.40 6.23
CA PHE A 17 9.69 -8.72 5.63
C PHE A 17 10.53 -7.94 6.66
N ILE A 18 9.94 -7.42 7.74
CA ILE A 18 10.69 -6.85 8.86
C ILE A 18 11.57 -7.93 9.50
N ASP A 19 11.00 -9.08 9.83
CA ASP A 19 11.74 -10.20 10.43
C ASP A 19 12.85 -10.70 9.49
N LEU A 20 12.58 -10.72 8.18
CA LEU A 20 13.54 -11.15 7.17
C LEU A 20 14.69 -10.14 7.02
N ALA A 21 14.39 -8.83 7.01
CA ALA A 21 15.41 -7.77 6.95
C ALA A 21 16.31 -7.78 8.19
N GLN A 22 15.73 -7.96 9.38
CA GLN A 22 16.52 -8.09 10.61
C GLN A 22 17.45 -9.31 10.58
N LYS A 23 17.01 -10.43 9.98
CA LYS A 23 17.84 -11.63 9.80
C LYS A 23 18.94 -11.44 8.77
N GLU A 24 18.66 -10.76 7.65
CA GLU A 24 19.65 -10.50 6.59
C GLU A 24 20.79 -9.60 7.10
N MET A 25 20.45 -8.58 7.89
CA MET A 25 21.43 -7.59 8.38
C MET A 25 22.39 -8.13 9.44
N GLN A 26 22.11 -9.27 10.09
CA GLN A 26 23.00 -9.96 11.05
C GLN A 26 23.74 -9.00 12.01
N GLU A 27 25.08 -9.01 12.01
CA GLU A 27 25.95 -8.20 12.89
C GLU A 27 25.83 -6.70 12.59
N THR A 28 25.59 -6.32 11.34
CA THR A 28 25.37 -4.92 10.94
C THR A 28 24.11 -4.31 11.57
N LEU A 29 23.20 -5.11 12.09
CA LEU A 29 21.98 -4.62 12.75
C LEU A 29 22.28 -3.80 14.02
N GLU A 30 23.39 -4.07 14.71
CA GLU A 30 23.81 -3.31 15.90
C GLU A 30 24.22 -1.86 15.57
N THR A 31 24.49 -1.57 14.29
CA THR A 31 24.83 -0.22 13.83
C THR A 31 23.62 0.69 13.70
N LEU A 32 22.40 0.13 13.74
CA LEU A 32 21.17 0.89 13.61
C LEU A 32 20.73 1.49 14.96
N PRO A 33 20.15 2.70 14.96
CA PRO A 33 19.52 3.28 16.15
C PRO A 33 18.33 2.45 16.70
N SER A 34 17.70 1.64 15.85
CA SER A 34 16.65 0.69 16.22
C SER A 34 16.64 -0.48 15.23
N ARG A 35 16.34 -1.69 15.73
CA ARG A 35 16.17 -2.90 14.91
C ARG A 35 14.99 -2.79 13.94
N ASP A 36 14.01 -1.96 14.26
CA ASP A 36 12.84 -1.72 13.40
C ASP A 36 13.16 -0.86 12.16
N LEU A 37 14.40 -0.36 12.07
CA LEU A 37 14.91 0.36 10.90
C LEU A 37 15.67 -0.57 9.94
N ALA A 38 15.56 -1.89 10.11
CA ALA A 38 16.17 -2.85 9.19
C ALA A 38 15.64 -2.67 7.76
N TYR A 39 16.52 -2.87 6.77
CA TYR A 39 16.21 -2.62 5.37
C TYR A 39 16.92 -3.64 4.45
N PHE A 40 16.41 -3.77 3.23
CA PHE A 40 17.09 -4.47 2.14
C PHE A 40 17.80 -3.49 1.23
N MET A 41 18.96 -3.88 0.70
CA MET A 41 19.67 -3.11 -0.33
C MET A 41 18.99 -3.27 -1.69
N GLU A 42 18.85 -2.18 -2.46
CA GLU A 42 18.33 -2.27 -3.84
C GLU A 42 19.20 -3.22 -4.68
N GLY A 43 18.54 -4.13 -5.41
CA GLY A 43 19.21 -5.15 -6.23
C GLY A 43 19.42 -6.51 -5.53
N THR A 44 19.01 -6.67 -4.28
CA THR A 44 18.94 -8.00 -3.63
C THR A 44 17.63 -8.72 -3.94
N GLU A 45 17.63 -10.05 -3.82
CA GLU A 45 16.43 -10.87 -4.05
C GLU A 45 15.28 -10.49 -3.10
N TYR A 46 15.57 -10.33 -1.80
CA TYR A 46 14.56 -9.94 -0.81
C TYR A 46 14.03 -8.52 -1.00
N PHE A 47 14.84 -7.60 -1.56
CA PHE A 47 14.35 -6.29 -1.96
C PHE A 47 13.28 -6.41 -3.06
N ASP A 48 13.56 -7.17 -4.12
CA ASP A 48 12.61 -7.37 -5.22
C ASP A 48 11.35 -8.11 -4.78
N ASP A 49 11.48 -9.10 -3.90
CA ASP A 49 10.34 -9.83 -3.35
C ASP A 49 9.47 -8.97 -2.44
N TYR A 50 10.08 -8.10 -1.62
CA TYR A 50 9.35 -7.11 -0.84
C TYR A 50 8.55 -6.17 -1.75
N LEU A 51 9.16 -5.66 -2.83
CA LEU A 51 8.47 -4.78 -3.79
C LEU A 51 7.27 -5.45 -4.46
N LYS A 52 7.39 -6.73 -4.85
CA LYS A 52 6.26 -7.50 -5.40
C LYS A 52 5.14 -7.67 -4.36
N ALA A 53 5.50 -8.01 -3.12
CA ALA A 53 4.54 -8.26 -2.05
C ALA A 53 3.80 -6.98 -1.62
N VAL A 54 4.51 -5.86 -1.47
CA VAL A 54 3.88 -4.58 -1.12
C VAL A 54 3.01 -4.05 -2.25
N ALA A 55 3.41 -4.23 -3.51
CA ALA A 55 2.58 -3.89 -4.67
C ALA A 55 1.28 -4.69 -4.69
N TRP A 56 1.35 -5.99 -4.40
CA TRP A 56 0.16 -6.83 -4.25
C TRP A 56 -0.73 -6.34 -3.11
N ALA A 57 -0.16 -6.03 -1.94
CA ALA A 57 -0.92 -5.53 -0.80
C ALA A 57 -1.60 -4.18 -1.10
N GLN A 58 -0.93 -3.29 -1.84
CA GLN A 58 -1.49 -2.03 -2.31
C GLN A 58 -2.68 -2.27 -3.25
N LEU A 59 -2.52 -3.16 -4.25
CA LEU A 59 -3.61 -3.53 -5.15
C LEU A 59 -4.81 -4.12 -4.39
N PHE A 60 -4.55 -5.04 -3.46
CA PHE A 60 -5.60 -5.62 -2.61
C PHE A 60 -6.33 -4.55 -1.81
N ALA A 61 -5.62 -3.59 -1.21
CA ALA A 61 -6.26 -2.51 -0.46
C ALA A 61 -7.15 -1.62 -1.35
N SER A 62 -6.73 -1.36 -2.60
CA SER A 62 -7.56 -0.64 -3.58
C SER A 62 -8.85 -1.41 -3.88
N LEU A 63 -8.73 -2.67 -4.31
CA LEU A 63 -9.88 -3.51 -4.65
C LEU A 63 -10.83 -3.73 -3.46
N ASN A 64 -10.29 -3.79 -2.25
CA ASN A 64 -11.07 -3.89 -1.03
C ASN A 64 -11.91 -2.62 -0.82
N ARG A 65 -11.35 -1.43 -1.07
CA ARG A 65 -12.10 -0.15 -1.01
C ARG A 65 -13.17 -0.10 -2.09
N ASP A 66 -12.88 -0.58 -3.29
CA ASP A 66 -13.86 -0.63 -4.40
C ASP A 66 -15.07 -1.50 -4.01
N ALA A 67 -14.82 -2.71 -3.49
CA ALA A 67 -15.88 -3.62 -3.03
C ALA A 67 -16.69 -3.02 -1.86
N MET A 68 -16.04 -2.32 -0.92
CA MET A 68 -16.74 -1.60 0.15
C MET A 68 -17.61 -0.47 -0.39
N MET A 69 -17.13 0.27 -1.39
CA MET A 69 -17.90 1.35 -2.02
C MET A 69 -19.14 0.81 -2.72
N GLU A 70 -19.02 -0.31 -3.44
CA GLU A 70 -20.15 -1.00 -4.05
C GLU A 70 -21.22 -1.38 -3.01
N ASN A 71 -20.80 -1.95 -1.88
CA ASN A 71 -21.70 -2.31 -0.79
C ASN A 71 -22.41 -1.08 -0.18
N VAL A 72 -21.69 0.03 0.00
CA VAL A 72 -22.26 1.29 0.49
C VAL A 72 -23.30 1.84 -0.48
N VAL A 73 -23.01 1.83 -1.78
CA VAL A 73 -23.96 2.31 -2.81
C VAL A 73 -25.20 1.44 -2.85
N THR A 74 -25.05 0.11 -2.83
CA THR A 74 -26.19 -0.83 -2.78
C THR A 74 -27.07 -0.59 -1.54
N ALA A 75 -26.47 -0.41 -0.38
CA ALA A 75 -27.20 -0.13 0.86
C ALA A 75 -27.93 1.23 0.82
N LEU A 76 -27.30 2.26 0.25
CA LEU A 76 -27.95 3.57 0.11
C LEU A 76 -29.14 3.51 -0.85
N GLN A 77 -29.01 2.80 -1.97
CA GLN A 77 -30.10 2.62 -2.93
C GLN A 77 -31.27 1.88 -2.29
N SER A 78 -31.02 0.82 -1.52
CA SER A 78 -32.07 0.04 -0.87
C SER A 78 -32.84 0.84 0.18
N VAL A 79 -32.17 1.70 0.94
CA VAL A 79 -32.82 2.53 1.98
C VAL A 79 -33.54 3.73 1.37
N THR A 80 -32.93 4.40 0.38
CA THR A 80 -33.47 5.65 -0.17
C THR A 80 -34.46 5.44 -1.31
N GLN A 81 -34.49 4.24 -1.91
CA GLN A 81 -35.23 3.94 -3.15
C GLN A 81 -34.86 4.87 -4.31
N LYS A 82 -33.68 5.49 -4.27
CA LYS A 82 -33.15 6.38 -5.31
C LYS A 82 -31.96 5.72 -5.99
N THR A 83 -31.83 5.93 -7.29
CA THR A 83 -30.62 5.54 -8.02
C THR A 83 -29.46 6.43 -7.59
N VAL A 84 -28.56 5.87 -6.77
CA VAL A 84 -27.26 6.45 -6.48
C VAL A 84 -26.30 5.90 -7.53
N ARG A 85 -25.77 6.75 -8.41
CA ARG A 85 -24.70 6.30 -9.30
C ARG A 85 -23.50 5.99 -8.42
N GLN A 86 -22.88 4.82 -8.62
CA GLN A 86 -21.50 4.67 -8.17
C GLN A 86 -20.72 5.84 -8.76
N PRO A 87 -19.82 6.48 -8.00
CA PRO A 87 -18.76 7.24 -8.64
C PRO A 87 -18.08 6.20 -9.53
N GLN A 88 -18.40 6.20 -10.83
CA GLN A 88 -17.49 5.60 -11.78
C GLN A 88 -16.17 6.33 -11.54
N THR A 89 -15.06 5.73 -11.90
CA THR A 89 -13.76 6.38 -12.07
C THR A 89 -13.78 7.60 -13.05
N LEU A 90 -14.97 8.12 -13.39
CA LEU A 90 -15.27 9.49 -13.79
C LEU A 90 -14.66 10.46 -12.79
N ALA A 91 -13.47 10.97 -13.10
CA ALA A 91 -13.05 12.38 -13.14
C ALA A 91 -13.57 13.38 -12.09
N MET A 92 -14.18 12.94 -11.00
CA MET A 92 -14.16 13.54 -9.69
C MET A 92 -13.08 12.76 -8.96
N GLU A 93 -12.14 13.47 -8.36
CA GLU A 93 -11.01 12.90 -7.66
C GLU A 93 -11.50 11.96 -6.55
N GLU A 94 -11.75 10.69 -6.88
CA GLU A 94 -11.62 9.63 -5.91
C GLU A 94 -10.13 9.62 -5.57
N ILE A 95 -9.79 10.35 -4.53
CA ILE A 95 -8.47 10.31 -3.92
C ILE A 95 -8.40 8.95 -3.23
N ASN A 96 -8.22 7.90 -4.02
CA ASN A 96 -7.92 6.55 -3.59
C ASN A 96 -6.44 6.50 -3.16
N CYS A 97 -6.12 7.33 -2.16
CA CYS A 97 -4.77 7.52 -1.67
C CYS A 97 -4.40 6.41 -0.69
N HIS A 98 -3.19 5.91 -0.86
CA HIS A 98 -2.52 5.14 0.16
C HIS A 98 -1.77 6.12 1.06
N HIS A 99 -2.07 6.10 2.36
CA HIS A 99 -1.27 6.84 3.34
C HIS A 99 -0.01 6.05 3.77
N ASN A 100 0.00 4.73 3.49
CA ASN A 100 1.15 3.85 3.63
C ASN A 100 1.40 3.16 2.27
N TYR A 101 2.49 3.53 1.60
CA TYR A 101 2.84 2.99 0.28
C TYR A 101 4.34 3.06 0.02
N VAL A 102 4.77 2.26 -0.95
CA VAL A 102 6.10 2.34 -1.58
C VAL A 102 5.88 2.59 -3.08
N GLN A 103 6.60 3.55 -3.63
CA GLN A 103 6.52 3.92 -5.04
C GLN A 103 7.91 4.25 -5.58
N LYS A 104 8.29 3.65 -6.71
CA LYS A 104 9.47 4.06 -7.44
C LYS A 104 9.18 5.38 -8.16
N ASN A 105 9.91 6.43 -7.80
CA ASN A 105 9.79 7.74 -8.42
C ASN A 105 11.07 8.09 -9.19
N SER A 106 10.91 8.68 -10.38
CA SER A 106 12.02 9.27 -11.13
C SER A 106 12.10 10.76 -10.82
N THR A 107 13.11 11.17 -10.04
CA THR A 107 13.39 12.60 -9.82
C THR A 107 14.17 13.15 -11.01
N LEU A 108 13.52 13.90 -11.90
CA LEU A 108 14.19 14.65 -12.96
C LEU A 108 14.96 15.81 -12.34
N VAL A 109 16.29 15.66 -12.17
CA VAL A 109 17.17 16.76 -11.81
C VAL A 109 17.31 17.68 -13.02
N LYS A 110 16.53 18.76 -13.08
CA LYS A 110 16.82 19.86 -14.01
C LYS A 110 18.15 20.50 -13.60
N ARG A 111 19.24 20.10 -14.26
CA ARG A 111 20.49 20.87 -14.20
C ARG A 111 20.25 22.17 -14.95
N SER A 112 20.18 23.29 -14.22
CA SER A 112 20.23 24.63 -14.81
C SER A 112 21.58 24.79 -15.50
N THR A 113 21.56 24.99 -16.81
CA THR A 113 22.68 25.51 -17.61
C THR A 113 22.95 26.96 -17.27
#